data_AF-A0A257LSN8-F1
#
_entry.id   AF-A0A257LSN8-F1
#
_cell.length_a   1.000
_cell.length_b   1.000
_cell.length_c   1.000
_cell.angle_alpha   90.00
_cell.angle_beta   90.00
_cell.angle_gamma   90.00
#
_symmetry.space_group_name_H-M   'P 1'
#
loop_
_entity.id
_entity.type
_entity.pdbx_description
1 polymer ?
#
loop_
_entity_poly.entity_id
_entity_poly.type
_entity_poly.pdbx_seq_one_letter_code
_entity_poly.pdbx_strand_id
1 'polypeptide(L)'
;MVIKVGCCGFPLSRKQYYEIFKVVEVQQTFYDGFEFTIKAWQLITHTPSSPTYRKLKRTSIDTGKAELYGNFKLTAEVLHAWEVTREAANILKVY
;
A
#
# COMPACT_ATOMS: atom_id res chain seq x y z
N MET A 1 -41.94 11.02 14.69
CA MET A 1 -40.49 10.74 14.66
C MET A 1 -40.30 9.25 14.92
N VAL A 2 -39.51 8.53 14.11
CA VAL A 2 -39.26 7.09 14.31
C VAL A 2 -37.87 6.92 14.90
N ILE A 3 -37.79 6.32 16.10
CA ILE A 3 -36.52 5.97 16.75
C ILE A 3 -36.26 4.49 16.48
N LYS A 4 -35.05 4.17 16.00
CA LYS A 4 -34.58 2.79 15.82
C LYS A 4 -33.42 2.53 16.77
N VAL A 5 -33.44 1.39 17.44
CA VAL A 5 -32.41 0.99 18.41
C VAL A 5 -31.73 -0.27 17.89
N GLY A 6 -30.41 -0.32 18.02
CA GLY A 6 -29.55 -1.43 17.61
C GLY A 6 -28.21 -1.37 18.34
N CYS A 7 -27.29 -2.25 17.98
CA CYS A 7 -25.97 -2.40 18.59
C CYS A 7 -24.85 -2.02 17.63
N CYS A 8 -23.67 -1.74 18.19
CA CYS A 8 -22.41 -1.70 17.47
C CYS A 8 -21.95 -3.14 17.18
N GLY A 9 -22.06 -3.56 15.92
CA GLY A 9 -21.80 -4.94 15.49
C GLY A 9 -22.86 -5.96 15.97
N PHE A 10 -22.50 -7.25 15.90
CA PHE A 10 -23.38 -8.37 16.20
C PHE A 10 -22.91 -9.12 17.47
N PRO A 11 -23.49 -8.83 18.66
CA PRO A 11 -23.17 -9.57 19.89
C PRO A 11 -23.74 -11.00 19.91
N LEU A 12 -24.65 -11.31 18.98
CA LEU A 12 -25.22 -12.64 18.74
C LEU A 12 -24.94 -13.06 17.29
N SER A 13 -25.26 -14.31 16.95
CA SER A 13 -25.25 -14.71 15.53
C SER A 13 -26.16 -13.79 14.70
N ARG A 14 -25.76 -13.49 13.46
CA ARG A 14 -26.54 -12.61 12.56
C ARG A 14 -28.00 -13.07 12.43
N LYS A 15 -28.22 -14.39 12.34
CA LYS A 15 -29.57 -14.99 12.30
C LYS A 15 -30.42 -14.55 13.49
N GLN A 16 -29.93 -14.77 14.72
CA GLN A 16 -30.64 -14.38 15.94
C GLN A 16 -30.78 -12.87 16.08
N TYR A 17 -29.76 -12.11 15.64
CA TYR A 17 -29.78 -10.66 15.73
C TYR A 17 -30.86 -10.03 14.85
N TYR A 18 -31.02 -10.51 13.61
CA TYR A 18 -32.04 -10.02 12.68
C TYR A 18 -33.48 -10.30 13.14
N GLU A 19 -33.68 -11.33 13.96
CA GLU A 19 -34.97 -11.62 14.60
C GLU A 19 -35.33 -10.59 15.68
N ILE A 20 -34.34 -9.92 16.29
CA ILE A 20 -34.52 -9.02 17.45
C ILE A 20 -34.43 -7.54 17.06
N PHE A 21 -33.42 -7.16 16.28
CA PHE A 21 -33.15 -5.75 15.93
C PHE A 21 -33.26 -5.50 14.43
N LYS A 22 -33.83 -4.35 14.08
CA LYS A 22 -34.03 -3.91 12.68
C LYS A 22 -32.91 -3.02 12.13
N VAL A 23 -31.92 -2.70 12.97
CA VAL A 23 -30.77 -1.87 12.61
C VAL A 23 -29.54 -2.34 13.39
N VAL A 24 -28.38 -2.21 12.77
CA VAL A 24 -27.06 -2.49 13.36
C VAL A 24 -26.09 -1.44 12.86
N GLU A 25 -25.17 -1.00 13.70
CA GLU A 25 -24.04 -0.17 13.30
C GLU A 25 -22.91 -1.11 12.84
N VAL A 26 -22.55 -1.03 11.56
CA VAL A 26 -21.52 -1.87 10.95
C VAL A 26 -20.17 -1.16 11.10
N GLN A 27 -19.21 -1.79 11.78
CA GLN A 27 -17.84 -1.30 11.96
C GLN A 27 -16.89 -1.84 10.88
N GLN A 28 -17.40 -2.09 9.67
CA GLN A 28 -16.55 -2.49 8.56
C GLN A 28 -15.98 -1.23 7.94
N THR A 29 -14.66 -1.09 7.95
CA THR A 29 -14.00 -0.07 7.15
C THR A 29 -14.29 -0.36 5.67
N PHE A 30 -14.83 0.63 4.96
CA PHE A 30 -15.22 0.55 3.54
C PHE A 30 -14.01 0.45 2.59
N TYR A 31 -12.98 -0.32 2.91
CA TYR A 31 -11.79 -0.47 2.07
C TYR A 31 -11.93 -1.54 0.98
N ASP A 32 -13.11 -2.16 0.82
CA ASP A 32 -13.39 -2.95 -0.38
C ASP A 32 -13.49 -1.99 -1.59
N GLY A 33 -12.38 -1.90 -2.35
CA GLY A 33 -12.25 -1.06 -3.55
C GLY A 33 -11.36 0.18 -3.42
N PHE A 34 -10.56 0.32 -2.36
CA PHE A 34 -9.61 1.43 -2.25
C PHE A 34 -8.30 1.14 -2.99
N GLU A 35 -7.96 1.96 -3.98
CA GLU A 35 -6.71 1.85 -4.74
C GLU A 35 -5.60 2.70 -4.12
N PHE A 36 -4.42 2.12 -3.99
CA PHE A 36 -3.22 2.83 -3.56
C PHE A 36 -2.29 3.08 -4.75
N THR A 37 -1.77 4.29 -4.87
CA THR A 37 -0.64 4.59 -5.76
C THR A 37 0.64 4.64 -4.96
N ILE A 38 1.65 3.87 -5.37
CA ILE A 38 3.00 3.97 -4.81
C ILE A 38 3.92 4.71 -5.77
N LYS A 39 4.75 5.61 -5.24
CA LYS A 39 5.78 6.25 -6.03
C LYS A 39 6.91 5.25 -6.29
N ALA A 40 7.28 5.08 -7.55
CA ALA A 40 8.45 4.29 -7.93
C ALA A 40 9.71 4.79 -7.22
N TRP A 41 10.54 3.87 -6.73
CA TRP A 41 11.78 4.23 -6.08
C TRP A 41 12.71 5.02 -7.02
N GLN A 42 13.45 5.98 -6.49
CA GLN A 42 14.29 6.88 -7.30
C GLN A 42 15.38 6.16 -8.11
N LEU A 43 15.78 4.96 -7.70
CA LEU A 43 16.73 4.11 -8.44
C LEU A 43 16.18 3.63 -9.79
N ILE A 44 14.85 3.60 -9.94
CA ILE A 44 14.18 3.26 -11.21
C ILE A 44 14.17 4.48 -12.13
N THR A 45 13.97 5.66 -11.57
CA THR A 45 13.53 6.85 -12.31
C THR A 45 14.66 7.84 -12.58
N HIS A 46 15.59 8.02 -11.65
CA HIS A 46 16.59 9.07 -11.69
C HIS A 46 18.00 8.46 -11.73
N THR A 47 18.90 9.10 -12.46
CA THR A 47 20.34 8.79 -12.42
C THR A 47 20.95 9.28 -11.10
N PRO A 48 22.09 8.71 -10.65
CA PRO A 48 22.76 9.14 -9.42
C PRO A 48 23.22 10.60 -9.38
N SER A 49 23.32 11.27 -10.53
CA SER A 49 23.56 12.72 -10.61
C SER A 49 22.39 13.58 -10.10
N SER A 50 21.20 13.00 -9.92
CA SER A 50 20.03 13.72 -9.40
C SER A 50 20.23 14.14 -7.93
N PRO A 51 19.81 15.37 -7.55
CA PRO A 51 19.83 15.83 -6.15
C PRO A 51 19.15 14.89 -5.14
N THR A 52 18.21 14.07 -5.61
CA THR A 52 17.45 13.12 -4.79
C THR A 52 18.32 12.00 -4.21
N TYR A 53 19.44 11.66 -4.86
CA TYR A 53 20.38 10.65 -4.37
C TYR A 53 21.11 11.06 -3.09
N ARG A 54 21.19 12.36 -2.78
CA ARG A 54 21.79 12.83 -1.52
C ARG A 54 21.10 12.29 -0.27
N LYS A 55 19.80 11.97 -0.38
CA LYS A 55 18.99 11.41 0.72
C LYS A 55 19.05 9.89 0.78
N LEU A 56 19.63 9.23 -0.23
CA LEU A 56 19.78 7.79 -0.25
C LEU A 56 20.90 7.39 0.71
N LYS A 57 20.68 6.38 1.56
CA LYS A 57 21.78 5.83 2.37
C LYS A 57 22.84 5.29 1.43
N ARG A 58 24.12 5.62 1.67
CA ARG A 58 25.27 5.26 0.82
C ARG A 58 25.43 3.75 0.63
N THR A 59 24.82 2.93 1.49
CA THR A 59 24.78 1.46 1.43
C THR A 59 23.68 0.89 0.52
N SER A 60 22.82 1.74 -0.05
CA SER A 60 21.66 1.29 -0.84
C SER A 60 21.99 1.06 -2.32
N ILE A 61 23.19 1.47 -2.77
CA ILE A 61 23.67 1.29 -4.13
C ILE A 61 25.17 0.96 -4.13
N ASP A 62 25.57 0.16 -5.10
CA ASP A 62 26.98 0.00 -5.45
C ASP A 62 27.41 1.18 -6.32
N THR A 63 28.33 2.00 -5.80
CA THR A 63 28.84 3.18 -6.53
C THR A 63 29.59 2.82 -7.81
N GLY A 64 30.15 1.61 -7.91
CA GLY A 64 30.77 1.11 -9.14
C GLY A 64 29.76 0.82 -10.26
N LYS A 65 28.48 0.77 -9.92
CA LYS A 65 27.36 0.48 -10.83
C LYS A 65 26.41 1.66 -11.00
N ALA A 66 26.83 2.86 -10.58
CA ALA A 66 26.00 4.07 -10.60
C ALA A 66 25.30 4.30 -11.95
N GLU A 67 26.00 4.08 -13.06
CA GLU A 67 25.47 4.26 -14.42
C GLU A 67 24.39 3.26 -14.81
N LEU A 68 24.23 2.17 -14.08
CA LEU A 68 23.20 1.16 -14.35
C LEU A 68 21.83 1.54 -13.76
N TYR A 69 21.75 2.57 -12.91
CA TYR A 69 20.50 3.02 -12.30
C TYR A 69 19.79 4.12 -13.11
N GLY A 70 18.49 4.29 -12.86
CA GLY A 70 17.67 5.38 -13.37
C GLY A 70 17.13 5.20 -14.78
N ASN A 71 16.36 6.20 -15.24
CA ASN A 71 15.82 6.32 -16.60
C ASN A 71 15.08 5.07 -17.11
N PHE A 72 14.49 4.27 -16.22
CA PHE A 72 13.80 3.02 -16.56
C PHE A 72 14.66 2.05 -17.41
N LYS A 73 15.98 2.08 -17.22
CA LYS A 73 16.89 1.20 -17.95
C LYS A 73 16.57 -0.26 -17.68
N LEU A 74 16.73 -1.12 -18.67
CA LEU A 74 16.60 -2.56 -18.52
C LEU A 74 17.91 -3.17 -17.98
N THR A 75 18.26 -2.81 -16.74
CA THR A 75 19.42 -3.31 -16.01
C THR A 75 18.98 -4.16 -14.83
N ALA A 76 19.86 -5.06 -14.36
CA ALA A 76 19.58 -5.85 -13.16
C ALA A 76 19.30 -4.97 -11.94
N GLU A 77 19.97 -3.82 -11.86
CA GLU A 77 19.87 -2.84 -10.79
C GLU A 77 18.50 -2.15 -10.75
N VAL A 78 17.99 -1.71 -11.89
CA VAL A 78 16.64 -1.10 -12.00
C VAL A 78 15.56 -2.15 -11.79
N LEU A 79 15.72 -3.35 -12.33
CA LEU A 79 14.79 -4.47 -12.12
C LEU A 79 14.71 -4.87 -10.64
N HIS A 80 15.84 -4.90 -9.94
CA HIS A 80 15.85 -5.14 -8.50
C HIS A 80 15.13 -4.02 -7.72
N ALA A 81 15.37 -2.75 -8.06
CA ALA A 81 14.67 -1.62 -7.44
C ALA A 81 13.14 -1.66 -7.70
N TRP A 82 12.73 -2.13 -8.88
CA TRP A 82 11.33 -2.41 -9.19
C TRP A 82 10.77 -3.52 -8.31
N GLU A 83 11.49 -4.61 -8.13
CA GLU A 83 11.05 -5.72 -7.28
C GLU A 83 10.81 -5.28 -5.83
N VAL A 84 11.73 -4.49 -5.26
CA VAL A 84 11.55 -3.90 -3.92
C VAL A 84 10.32 -3.00 -3.86
N THR A 85 10.07 -2.20 -4.90
CA THR A 85 8.86 -1.35 -4.99
C THR A 85 7.59 -2.21 -5.06
N ARG A 86 7.62 -3.32 -5.81
CA ARG A 86 6.51 -4.28 -5.96
C ARG A 86 6.21 -5.00 -4.64
N GLU A 87 7.23 -5.42 -3.91
CA GLU A 87 7.09 -6.02 -2.57
C GLU A 87 6.42 -5.05 -1.61
N ALA A 88 6.86 -3.79 -1.57
CA ALA A 88 6.22 -2.75 -0.76
C ALA A 88 4.75 -2.54 -1.15
N ALA A 89 4.42 -2.55 -2.45
CA ALA A 89 3.04 -2.46 -2.92
C ALA A 89 2.19 -3.67 -2.50
N ASN A 90 2.75 -4.87 -2.44
CA ASN A 90 2.03 -6.06 -2.00
C ASN A 90 1.64 -6.01 -0.51
N ILE A 91 2.39 -5.29 0.34
CA ILE A 91 2.04 -5.08 1.75
C ILE A 91 0.75 -4.26 1.89
N LEU A 92 0.49 -3.35 0.95
CA LEU A 92 -0.70 -2.49 0.95
C LEU A 92 -1.98 -3.23 0.52
N LYS A 93 -1.90 -4.51 0.14
CA LYS A 93 -3.10 -5.32 -0.12
C LYS A 93 -3.84 -5.55 1.19
N VAL A 94 -4.97 -4.88 1.34
CA VAL A 94 -5.95 -5.11 2.41
C VAL A 94 -6.62 -6.45 2.12
N TYR A 95 -6.52 -7.41 3.06
CA TYR A 95 -7.24 -8.69 3.03
C TYR A 95 -8.66 -8.55 3.57
#